data_AF-A0A932XPH9-F1
#
_entry.id   AF-A0A932XPH9-F1
#
_cell.length_a   1.000
_cell.length_b   1.000
_cell.length_c   1.000
_cell.angle_alpha   90.00
_cell.angle_beta   90.00
_cell.angle_gamma   90.00
#
_symmetry.space_group_name_H-M   'P 1'
#
loop_
_entity.id
_entity.type
_entity.pdbx_description
1 polymer ?
#
loop_
_entity_poly.entity_id
_entity_poly.type
_entity_poly.pdbx_seq_one_letter_code
_entity_poly.pdbx_strand_id
1 'polypeptide(L)'
;MNKETGRGERKGLWQFLRHPRQREGGMRSLEEVYESIKDAVITVQSHDGDGSGFVVRQDGIVATNRHVVGLSTVVVLVMPLGWRRRPM
;
A
#
# COMPACT_ATOMS: atom_id res chain seq x y z
N MET A 1 -59.26 17.27 3.19
CA MET A 1 -58.01 18.06 3.16
C MET A 1 -57.02 17.30 2.30
N ASN A 2 -56.79 17.79 1.08
CA ASN A 2 -55.90 17.21 0.06
C ASN A 2 -54.43 17.42 0.40
N LYS A 3 -53.56 16.47 0.03
CA LYS A 3 -52.59 16.61 -1.08
C LYS A 3 -51.73 15.35 -1.21
N GLU A 4 -51.83 14.72 -2.38
CA GLU A 4 -50.78 13.91 -2.99
C GLU A 4 -49.48 14.72 -3.07
N THR A 5 -48.32 14.08 -2.97
CA THR A 5 -47.10 14.49 -3.70
C THR A 5 -46.05 13.39 -3.67
N GLY A 6 -45.71 12.89 -4.86
CA GLY A 6 -44.71 11.87 -5.08
C GLY A 6 -43.27 12.34 -4.82
N ARG A 7 -42.43 11.36 -4.49
CA ARG A 7 -40.97 11.31 -4.69
C ARG A 7 -40.68 9.81 -4.69
N GLY A 8 -40.54 9.17 -5.83
CA GLY A 8 -39.55 9.48 -6.85
C GLY A 8 -38.64 8.25 -6.90
N GLU A 9 -38.89 7.41 -7.89
CA GLU A 9 -38.07 6.25 -8.21
C GLU A 9 -36.58 6.64 -8.19
N ARG A 10 -35.81 6.11 -7.24
CA ARG A 10 -34.35 6.01 -7.43
C ARG A 10 -34.04 4.75 -8.21
N LYS A 11 -34.61 4.66 -9.42
CA LYS A 11 -34.06 3.87 -10.51
C LYS A 11 -32.86 4.63 -11.05
N GLY A 12 -31.69 3.99 -11.03
CA GLY A 12 -30.53 4.45 -11.80
C GLY A 12 -29.57 5.38 -11.07
N LEU A 13 -28.70 4.83 -10.23
CA LEU A 13 -27.34 5.35 -10.09
C LEU A 13 -26.32 4.28 -9.66
N TRP A 14 -26.54 3.02 -10.07
CA TRP A 14 -25.52 1.95 -10.04
C TRP A 14 -25.04 1.56 -11.45
N GLN A 15 -25.26 2.42 -12.45
CA GLN A 15 -24.89 2.15 -13.85
C GLN A 15 -23.56 2.75 -14.29
N PHE A 16 -22.87 3.53 -13.46
CA PHE A 16 -21.55 4.05 -13.78
C PHE A 16 -20.56 3.61 -12.72
N LEU A 17 -19.98 2.43 -12.94
CA LEU A 17 -18.62 1.99 -12.63
C LEU A 17 -18.52 0.45 -12.78
N ARG A 18 -19.17 -0.11 -13.81
CA ARG A 18 -18.67 -1.36 -14.42
C ARG A 18 -17.51 -0.99 -15.33
N HIS A 19 -16.34 -0.80 -14.73
CA HIS A 19 -15.12 -1.04 -15.49
C HIS A 19 -14.88 -2.54 -15.48
N PRO A 20 -15.03 -3.25 -16.61
CA PRO A 20 -14.38 -4.52 -16.77
C PRO A 20 -12.89 -4.21 -16.93
N ARG A 21 -12.19 -3.93 -15.83
CA ARG A 21 -10.77 -4.28 -15.79
C ARG A 21 -10.75 -5.78 -15.58
N GLN A 22 -10.95 -6.51 -16.68
CA GLN A 22 -10.34 -7.81 -16.89
C GLN A 22 -8.87 -7.63 -16.55
N ARG A 23 -8.47 -7.97 -15.32
CA ARG A 23 -7.06 -8.17 -15.01
C ARG A 23 -6.74 -9.54 -15.57
N GLU A 24 -6.24 -9.58 -16.80
CA GLU A 24 -5.43 -10.71 -17.24
C GLU A 24 -4.25 -10.81 -16.27
N GLY A 25 -4.36 -11.73 -15.34
CA GLY A 25 -3.37 -11.94 -14.30
C GLY A 25 -3.80 -13.18 -13.56
N GLY A 26 -3.20 -14.31 -13.92
CA GLY A 26 -3.31 -15.52 -13.12
C GLY A 26 -3.04 -15.18 -11.65
N MET A 27 -3.75 -15.86 -10.75
CA MET A 27 -3.53 -15.69 -9.32
C MET A 27 -2.07 -16.05 -9.03
N ARG A 28 -1.25 -15.04 -8.72
CA ARG A 28 0.16 -15.27 -8.38
C ARG A 28 0.22 -16.17 -7.15
N SER A 29 1.15 -17.12 -7.16
CA SER A 29 1.44 -17.92 -5.97
C SER A 29 1.99 -17.01 -4.87
N LEU A 30 1.90 -17.45 -3.61
CA LEU A 30 2.47 -16.69 -2.50
C LEU A 30 3.99 -16.54 -2.67
N GLU A 31 4.65 -17.57 -3.17
CA GLU A 31 6.08 -17.62 -3.46
C GLU A 31 6.45 -16.62 -4.55
N GLU A 32 5.66 -16.53 -5.64
CA GLU A 32 5.87 -15.54 -6.69
C GLU A 32 5.75 -14.11 -6.16
N VAL A 33 4.77 -13.86 -5.28
CA VAL A 33 4.61 -12.55 -4.64
C VAL A 33 5.81 -12.26 -3.75
N TYR A 34 6.19 -13.21 -2.87
CA TYR A 34 7.30 -13.07 -1.95
C TYR A 34 8.61 -12.76 -2.68
N GLU A 35 8.98 -13.58 -3.67
CA GLU A 35 10.21 -13.39 -4.45
C GLU A 35 10.24 -12.04 -5.17
N SER A 36 9.08 -11.53 -5.60
CA SER A 36 8.99 -10.23 -6.28
C SER A 36 9.15 -9.01 -5.36
N ILE A 37 8.94 -9.15 -4.04
CA ILE A 37 8.91 -8.00 -3.12
C ILE A 37 9.96 -8.05 -2.01
N LYS A 38 10.54 -9.21 -1.71
CA LYS A 38 11.39 -9.43 -0.52
C LYS A 38 12.55 -8.43 -0.39
N ASP A 39 13.16 -8.02 -1.51
CA ASP A 39 14.32 -7.11 -1.52
C ASP A 39 13.94 -5.64 -1.23
N ALA A 40 12.65 -5.30 -1.33
CA ALA A 40 12.14 -3.96 -1.05
C ALA A 40 11.68 -3.81 0.41
N VAL A 41 11.46 -4.92 1.13
CA VAL A 41 11.03 -4.94 2.53
C VAL A 41 12.24 -4.79 3.44
N ILE A 42 12.12 -3.94 4.45
CA ILE A 42 13.23 -3.58 5.34
C ILE A 42 12.77 -3.64 6.80
N THR A 43 13.72 -3.73 7.72
CA THR A 43 13.46 -3.48 9.15
C THR A 43 13.77 -2.02 9.45
N VAL A 44 12.88 -1.38 10.22
CA VAL A 44 13.03 -0.02 10.71
C VAL A 44 13.19 -0.10 12.23
N GLN A 45 14.33 0.38 12.72
CA GLN A 45 14.62 0.43 14.15
C GLN A 45 14.60 1.89 14.61
N SER A 46 13.84 2.17 15.65
CA SER A 46 13.79 3.47 16.29
C SER A 46 14.12 3.34 17.77
N HIS A 47 14.21 4.46 18.48
CA HIS A 47 14.35 4.43 19.93
C HIS A 47 13.13 3.80 20.62
N ASP A 48 11.94 3.96 20.03
CA ASP A 48 10.66 3.60 20.66
C ASP A 48 10.16 2.21 20.25
N GLY A 49 10.85 1.54 19.32
CA GLY A 49 10.54 0.17 18.90
C GLY A 49 11.05 -0.20 17.51
N ASP A 50 10.93 -1.49 17.20
CA ASP A 50 11.26 -2.08 15.90
C ASP A 50 9.99 -2.38 15.09
N GLY A 51 10.08 -2.23 13.77
CA GLY A 51 9.01 -2.60 12.85
C GLY A 51 9.50 -2.84 11.44
N SER A 52 8.55 -2.96 10.51
CA SER A 52 8.85 -3.14 9.10
C SER A 52 8.53 -1.89 8.29
N GLY A 53 9.21 -1.75 7.17
CA GLY A 53 8.90 -0.77 6.15
C GLY A 53 9.17 -1.34 4.77
N PHE A 54 8.93 -0.54 3.75
CA PHE A 54 9.35 -0.89 2.39
C PHE A 54 9.79 0.35 1.62
N VAL A 55 10.76 0.15 0.74
CA VAL A 55 11.26 1.17 -0.17
C VAL A 55 10.20 1.42 -1.25
N VAL A 56 9.73 2.66 -1.36
CA VAL A 56 8.73 3.04 -2.38
C VAL A 56 9.36 3.71 -3.59
N ARG A 57 10.57 4.27 -3.43
CA ARG A 57 11.31 4.96 -4.50
C ARG A 57 12.82 4.72 -4.38
N GLN A 58 13.50 4.69 -5.51
CA GLN A 58 14.94 4.40 -5.61
C GLN A 58 15.83 5.49 -5.00
N ASP A 59 15.32 6.71 -4.83
CA ASP A 59 16.04 7.81 -4.17
C ASP A 59 16.14 7.64 -2.64
N GLY A 60 15.43 6.66 -2.06
CA GLY A 60 15.49 6.32 -0.65
C GLY A 60 14.25 6.70 0.15
N ILE A 61 13.13 7.05 -0.51
CA ILE A 61 11.86 7.21 0.19
C ILE A 61 11.34 5.83 0.64
N VAL A 62 11.00 5.75 1.92
CA VAL A 62 10.52 4.54 2.60
C VAL A 62 9.16 4.84 3.24
N ALA A 63 8.26 3.86 3.18
CA ALA A 63 7.01 3.88 3.93
C ALA A 63 7.09 2.95 5.15
N THR A 64 6.60 3.42 6.30
CA THR A 64 6.40 2.63 7.52
C THR A 64 5.23 3.23 8.31
N ASN A 65 4.88 2.62 9.44
CA ASN A 65 3.82 3.12 10.31
C ASN A 65 4.34 4.23 11.23
N ARG A 66 3.48 5.21 11.55
CA ARG A 66 3.79 6.28 12.51
C ARG A 66 4.25 5.74 13.88
N HIS A 67 3.64 4.67 14.35
CA HIS A 67 4.00 4.08 15.65
C HIS A 67 5.38 3.41 15.66
N VAL A 68 5.94 3.05 14.50
CA VAL A 68 7.28 2.47 14.40
C VAL A 68 8.35 3.54 14.59
N VAL A 69 8.10 4.75 14.09
CA VAL A 69 9.04 5.88 14.21
C VAL A 69 8.83 6.69 15.49
N GLY A 70 7.62 6.70 16.05
CA GLY A 70 7.31 7.41 17.29
C GLY A 70 7.67 8.90 17.21
N LEU A 71 8.50 9.34 18.15
CA LEU A 71 9.07 10.70 18.19
C LEU A 71 10.53 10.73 17.72
N SER A 72 11.06 9.62 17.21
CA SER A 72 12.45 9.52 16.79
C SER A 72 12.74 10.44 15.61
N THR A 73 13.79 11.26 15.73
CA THR A 73 14.28 12.11 14.63
C THR A 73 15.24 11.36 13.69
N VAL A 74 15.80 10.25 14.18
CA VAL A 74 16.70 9.36 13.44
C VAL A 74 16.24 7.93 13.66
N VAL A 75 16.23 7.15 12.58
CA VAL A 75 15.95 5.71 12.60
C VAL A 75 17.04 4.98 11.84
N VAL A 76 17.25 3.71 12.18
CA VAL A 76 18.16 2.82 11.48
C VAL A 76 17.35 1.93 10.55
N LEU A 77 17.76 1.88 9.29
CA LEU A 77 17.18 0.98 8.29
C LEU A 77 18.09 -0.22 8.11
N VAL A 78 17.59 -1.42 8.42
CA VAL A 78 18.30 -2.67 8.14
C VAL A 78 17.76 -3.23 6.83
N MET A 79 18.62 -3.22 5.82
CA MET A 79 18.30 -3.65 4.47
C MET A 79 18.54 -5.16 4.31
N PRO A 80 17.81 -5.85 3.42
CA PRO A 80 18.10 -7.23 3.09
C PRO A 80 19.52 -7.38 2.53
N LEU A 81 20.12 -8.54 2.76
CA LEU A 81 21.48 -8.84 2.31
C LEU A 81 21.61 -8.62 0.80
N GLY A 82 22.67 -7.94 0.39
CA GLY A 82 22.92 -7.64 -1.02
C GLY A 82 22.11 -6.46 -1.57
N TRP A 83 21.33 -5.76 -0.74
CA TRP A 83 20.69 -4.51 -1.16
C TRP A 83 21.75 -3.51 -1.63
N ARG A 84 21.59 -3.05 -2.86
CA ARG A 84 22.44 -2.03 -3.49
C ARG A 84 21.56 -0.89 -3.95
N ARG A 85 21.97 0.34 -3.66
CA ARG A 85 21.47 1.52 -4.37
C ARG A 85 21.77 1.29 -5.86
N ARG A 86 20.74 1.08 -6.69
CA ARG A 86 20.94 1.01 -8.13
C ARG A 86 21.33 2.42 -8.61
N PRO A 87 22.49 2.59 -9.29
CA PRO A 87 22.81 3.87 -9.90
C PRO A 87 21.76 4.19 -10.97
N MET A 88 21.37 5.47 -11.07
CA MET A 88 20.54 5.99 -12.16
C MET A 88 21.29 5.96 -13.49
#